data_AF-E1QS88-F1
#
_entry.id   AF-E1QS88-F1
#
_cell.length_a   1.000
_cell.length_b   1.000
_cell.length_c   1.000
_cell.angle_alpha   90.00
_cell.angle_beta   90.00
_cell.angle_gamma   90.00
#
_symmetry.space_group_name_H-M   'P 1'
#
loop_
_entity.id
_entity.type
_entity.pdbx_description
1 polymer ?
#
loop_
_entity_poly.entity_id
_entity_poly.type
_entity_poly.pdbx_seq_one_letter_code
_entity_poly.pdbx_strand_id
1 'polypeptide(L)'
;MTFVVNVRESFWAMVREPQLLINYLRELGIDINEICREEPINMLNCPPSEGDDFRSRFFVVSYIYLRVLGQELRELEGSGVIVEELNELLSDVLTDMRLYNAPPRLMNAVISIIRDILRLRR
;
A
#
# COMPACT_ATOMS: atom_id res chain seq x y z
N MET A 1 25.05 2.84 -9.27
CA MET A 1 23.95 2.38 -10.15
C MET A 1 22.68 2.89 -9.50
N THR A 2 21.93 3.76 -10.19
CA THR A 2 20.70 4.36 -9.66
C THR A 2 19.55 3.45 -10.06
N PHE A 3 18.73 3.02 -9.09
CA PHE A 3 17.52 2.26 -9.36
C PHE A 3 16.32 3.20 -9.24
N VAL A 4 15.47 3.22 -10.26
CA VAL A 4 14.25 4.04 -10.30
C VAL A 4 13.06 3.11 -10.15
N VAL A 5 12.17 3.42 -9.21
CA VAL A 5 10.96 2.64 -8.94
C VAL A 5 9.75 3.57 -9.02
N ASN A 6 8.83 3.26 -9.94
CA ASN A 6 7.52 3.91 -10.00
C ASN A 6 6.54 3.17 -9.07
N VAL A 7 6.28 3.77 -7.91
CA VAL A 7 5.42 3.14 -6.89
C VAL A 7 3.94 3.25 -7.23
N ARG A 8 3.54 4.24 -8.02
CA ARG A 8 2.15 4.43 -8.42
C ARG A 8 1.71 3.36 -9.43
N GLU A 9 2.52 3.10 -10.44
CA GLU A 9 2.27 2.04 -11.41
C GLU A 9 2.24 0.67 -10.72
N SER A 10 3.23 0.41 -9.86
CA SER A 10 3.33 -0.83 -9.08
C SER A 10 2.10 -1.05 -8.21
N PHE A 11 1.65 -0.02 -7.49
CA PHE A 11 0.42 -0.06 -6.70
C PHE A 11 -0.79 -0.44 -7.54
N TRP A 12 -1.01 0.26 -8.66
CA TRP A 12 -2.17 0.01 -9.51
C TRP A 12 -2.13 -1.37 -10.19
N ALA A 13 -0.94 -1.89 -10.49
CA ALA A 13 -0.77 -3.27 -10.92
C ALA A 13 -1.21 -4.25 -9.82
N MET A 14 -0.79 -4.04 -8.57
CA MET A 14 -1.18 -4.88 -7.43
C MET A 14 -2.68 -4.82 -7.10
N VAL A 15 -3.36 -3.69 -7.32
CA VAL A 15 -4.82 -3.60 -7.17
C VAL A 15 -5.55 -4.44 -8.23
N ARG A 16 -5.00 -4.51 -9.45
CA ARG A 16 -5.58 -5.30 -10.56
C ARG A 16 -5.25 -6.78 -10.42
N GLU A 17 -4.04 -7.11 -9.99
CA GLU A 17 -3.51 -8.46 -9.82
C GLU A 17 -2.93 -8.61 -8.40
N PRO A 18 -3.77 -8.95 -7.39
CA PRO A 18 -3.34 -9.04 -5.99
C PRO A 18 -2.21 -10.02 -5.71
N GLN A 19 -2.00 -10.99 -6.61
CA GLN A 19 -0.88 -11.92 -6.51
C GLN A 19 0.48 -11.20 -6.53
N LEU A 20 0.57 -10.05 -7.21
CA LEU A 20 1.77 -9.21 -7.21
C LEU A 20 2.10 -8.67 -5.81
N LEU A 21 1.09 -8.25 -5.05
CA LEU A 21 1.28 -7.83 -3.66
C LEU A 21 1.78 -9.00 -2.80
N ILE A 22 1.14 -10.16 -2.94
CA ILE A 22 1.49 -11.37 -2.18
C ILE A 22 2.94 -11.78 -2.46
N ASN A 23 3.36 -11.75 -3.73
CA ASN A 23 4.72 -12.08 -4.12
C ASN A 23 5.74 -11.07 -3.57
N TYR A 24 5.44 -9.78 -3.70
CA TYR A 24 6.27 -8.70 -3.15
C TYR A 24 6.46 -8.83 -1.63
N LEU A 25 5.39 -9.08 -0.86
CA LEU A 25 5.50 -9.31 0.58
C LEU A 25 6.34 -10.56 0.90
N ARG A 26 6.16 -11.64 0.13
CA ARG A 26 6.93 -12.87 0.31
C ARG A 26 8.43 -12.63 0.08
N GLU A 27 8.80 -11.84 -0.91
CA GLU A 27 10.20 -11.46 -1.19
C GLU A 27 10.82 -10.67 -0.03
N LEU A 28 10.01 -9.89 0.69
CA LEU A 28 10.42 -9.18 1.91
C LEU A 28 10.36 -10.05 3.18
N GLY A 29 9.98 -11.33 3.07
CA GLY A 29 9.83 -12.23 4.22
C GLY A 29 8.63 -11.93 5.11
N ILE A 30 7.63 -11.21 4.58
CA ILE A 30 6.42 -10.78 5.31
C ILE A 30 5.27 -11.76 5.03
N ASP A 31 4.65 -12.32 6.08
CA ASP A 31 3.44 -13.15 5.94
C ASP A 31 2.18 -12.28 5.85
N ILE A 32 1.56 -12.28 4.68
CA ILE A 32 0.30 -11.54 4.44
C ILE A 32 -0.81 -11.98 5.39
N ASN A 33 -0.84 -13.24 5.83
CA ASN A 33 -1.88 -13.74 6.73
C ASN A 33 -1.77 -13.13 8.12
N GLU A 34 -0.56 -12.79 8.57
CA GLU A 34 -0.36 -12.08 9.84
C GLU A 34 -0.91 -10.66 9.73
N ILE A 35 -0.58 -9.94 8.65
CA ILE A 35 -1.09 -8.59 8.39
C ILE A 35 -2.62 -8.59 8.27
N CYS A 36 -3.20 -9.57 7.57
CA CYS A 36 -4.65 -9.68 7.41
C CYS A 36 -5.42 -9.87 8.72
N ARG A 37 -4.77 -10.31 9.82
CA ARG A 37 -5.42 -10.43 11.13
C ARG A 37 -5.46 -9.10 11.89
N GLU A 38 -4.77 -8.08 11.41
CA GLU A 38 -4.68 -6.79 12.07
C GLU A 38 -5.85 -5.86 11.69
N GLU A 39 -6.30 -5.05 12.65
CA GLU A 39 -7.18 -3.93 12.35
C GLU A 39 -6.43 -2.87 11.52
N PRO A 40 -7.09 -2.20 10.56
CA PRO A 40 -8.54 -2.19 10.33
C PRO A 40 -9.00 -3.14 9.19
N ILE A 41 -8.13 -4.00 8.68
CA ILE A 41 -8.40 -4.81 7.47
C ILE A 41 -8.86 -6.24 7.78
N ASN A 42 -8.79 -6.69 9.02
CA ASN A 42 -9.31 -7.98 9.51
C ASN A 42 -10.81 -8.22 9.26
N MET A 43 -11.58 -7.16 8.98
CA MET A 43 -13.00 -7.24 8.61
C MET A 43 -13.24 -7.20 7.09
N LEU A 44 -12.17 -7.08 6.29
CA LEU A 44 -12.23 -7.08 4.82
C LEU A 44 -11.82 -8.46 4.27
N ASN A 45 -12.08 -8.69 2.99
CA ASN A 45 -11.60 -9.91 2.34
C ASN A 45 -10.07 -9.84 2.17
N CYS A 46 -9.35 -10.52 3.06
CA CYS A 46 -7.89 -10.51 3.12
C CYS A 46 -7.40 -11.94 3.39
N PRO A 47 -6.44 -12.47 2.60
CA PRO A 47 -5.71 -11.84 1.49
C PRO A 47 -6.60 -11.42 0.32
N PRO A 48 -6.25 -10.33 -0.40
CA PRO A 48 -7.01 -9.92 -1.57
C PRO A 48 -6.83 -10.92 -2.71
N SER A 49 -7.91 -11.18 -3.45
CA SER A 49 -7.96 -12.14 -4.56
C SER A 49 -8.54 -11.53 -5.84
N GLU A 50 -8.24 -12.11 -7.00
CA GLU A 50 -8.84 -11.68 -8.28
C GLU A 50 -10.36 -11.82 -8.34
N GLY A 51 -10.94 -12.70 -7.50
CA GLY A 51 -12.38 -12.89 -7.37
C GLY A 51 -13.09 -11.79 -6.57
N ASP A 52 -12.33 -10.96 -5.85
CA ASP A 52 -12.88 -9.91 -5.01
C ASP A 52 -13.40 -8.74 -5.85
N ASP A 53 -14.39 -8.02 -5.33
CA ASP A 53 -14.78 -6.75 -5.94
C ASP A 53 -13.62 -5.75 -5.89
N PHE A 54 -13.55 -4.90 -6.92
CA PHE A 54 -12.46 -3.94 -7.08
C PHE A 54 -12.25 -3.07 -5.84
N ARG A 55 -13.34 -2.65 -5.18
CA ARG A 55 -13.28 -1.78 -4.01
C ARG A 55 -12.63 -2.51 -2.83
N SER A 56 -13.03 -3.75 -2.56
CA SER A 56 -12.42 -4.56 -1.50
C SER A 56 -10.93 -4.77 -1.73
N ARG A 57 -10.53 -5.08 -2.98
CA ARG A 57 -9.10 -5.18 -3.35
C ARG A 57 -8.37 -3.88 -3.11
N PHE A 58 -8.90 -2.78 -3.63
CA PHE A 58 -8.30 -1.45 -3.49
C PHE A 58 -8.06 -1.11 -2.01
N PHE A 59 -9.05 -1.34 -1.13
CA PHE A 59 -8.91 -1.07 0.30
C PHE A 59 -7.79 -1.85 0.97
N VAL A 60 -7.75 -3.17 0.74
CA VAL A 60 -6.75 -4.05 1.36
C VAL A 60 -5.36 -3.74 0.80
N VAL A 61 -5.22 -3.62 -0.52
CA VAL A 61 -3.95 -3.32 -1.17
C VAL A 61 -3.43 -1.95 -0.74
N SER A 62 -4.26 -0.90 -0.71
CA SER A 62 -3.83 0.43 -0.25
C SER A 62 -3.27 0.43 1.17
N TYR A 63 -3.93 -0.26 2.10
CA TYR A 63 -3.45 -0.32 3.47
C TYR A 63 -2.12 -1.07 3.58
N ILE A 64 -2.06 -2.27 3.01
CA ILE A 64 -0.87 -3.13 3.11
C ILE A 64 0.31 -2.50 2.38
N TYR A 65 0.10 -2.11 1.12
CA TYR A 65 1.16 -1.55 0.27
C TYR A 65 1.74 -0.28 0.89
N LEU A 66 0.92 0.68 1.31
CA LEU A 66 1.43 1.93 1.90
C LEU A 66 2.15 1.68 3.23
N ARG A 67 1.70 0.73 4.04
CA ARG A 67 2.40 0.38 5.29
C ARG A 67 3.80 -0.14 5.01
N VAL A 68 3.94 -1.08 4.07
CA VAL A 68 5.23 -1.69 3.72
C VAL A 68 6.12 -0.69 2.99
N LEU A 69 5.58 0.08 2.05
CA LEU A 69 6.30 1.16 1.39
C LEU A 69 6.87 2.17 2.41
N GLY A 70 6.10 2.50 3.45
CA GLY A 70 6.57 3.37 4.53
C GLY A 70 7.71 2.77 5.36
N GLN A 71 7.84 1.44 5.45
CA GLN A 71 8.96 0.77 6.08
C GLN A 71 10.19 0.79 5.17
N GLU A 72 10.03 0.39 3.90
CA GLU A 72 11.12 0.41 2.92
C GLU A 72 11.71 1.82 2.76
N LEU A 73 10.88 2.86 2.68
CA LEU A 73 11.35 4.24 2.57
C LEU A 73 12.24 4.67 3.75
N ARG A 74 12.06 4.11 4.95
CA ARG A 74 12.94 4.38 6.10
C ARG A 74 14.30 3.70 5.95
N GLU A 75 14.31 2.52 5.37
CA GLU A 75 15.52 1.71 5.18
C GLU A 75 16.34 2.18 3.97
N LEU A 76 15.69 2.83 3.01
CA LEU A 76 16.29 3.33 1.77
C LEU A 76 17.07 4.65 1.92
N GLU A 77 17.16 5.23 3.12
CA GLU A 77 17.91 6.48 3.35
C GLU A 77 19.39 6.28 2.98
N GLY A 78 19.85 6.95 1.91
CA GLY A 78 21.23 6.85 1.40
C GLY A 78 21.50 5.71 0.41
N SER A 79 20.47 4.95 -0.01
CA SER A 79 20.61 3.76 -0.88
C SER A 79 20.77 4.03 -2.38
N GLY A 80 20.66 5.30 -2.82
CA GLY A 80 20.73 5.66 -4.25
C GLY A 80 19.52 5.21 -5.08
N VAL A 81 18.43 4.80 -4.43
CA VAL A 81 17.13 4.49 -5.05
C VAL A 81 16.31 5.78 -5.20
N ILE A 82 15.75 5.99 -6.38
CA ILE A 82 14.81 7.09 -6.68
C ILE A 82 13.39 6.51 -6.70
N VAL A 83 12.53 7.07 -5.85
CA VAL A 83 11.11 6.70 -5.77
C VAL A 83 10.29 7.76 -6.49
N GLU A 84 9.69 7.37 -7.62
CA GLU A 84 8.89 8.24 -8.48
C GLU A 84 7.39 8.09 -8.22
N GLU A 85 6.64 9.15 -8.53
CA GLU A 85 5.16 9.20 -8.45
C GLU A 85 4.56 8.93 -7.05
N LEU A 86 5.36 9.06 -5.99
CA LEU A 86 4.90 8.84 -4.62
C LEU A 86 3.77 9.82 -4.23
N ASN A 87 3.90 11.11 -4.59
CA ASN A 87 2.88 12.10 -4.21
C ASN A 87 1.54 11.82 -4.92
N GLU A 88 1.62 11.44 -6.18
CA GLU A 88 0.51 11.05 -7.05
C GLU A 88 -0.17 9.80 -6.50
N LEU A 89 0.59 8.77 -6.10
CA LEU A 89 0.06 7.59 -5.41
C LEU A 89 -0.71 7.95 -4.14
N LEU A 90 -0.13 8.76 -3.25
CA LEU A 90 -0.79 9.13 -1.99
C LEU A 90 -2.08 9.93 -2.25
N SER A 91 -2.08 10.78 -3.28
CA SER A 91 -3.26 11.54 -3.72
C SER A 91 -4.35 10.64 -4.29
N ASP A 92 -3.98 9.70 -5.17
CA ASP A 92 -4.89 8.71 -5.76
C ASP A 92 -5.55 7.89 -4.66
N VAL A 93 -4.77 7.32 -3.74
CA VAL A 93 -5.29 6.50 -2.64
C VAL A 93 -6.28 7.28 -1.77
N LEU A 94 -5.96 8.52 -1.37
CA LEU A 94 -6.86 9.33 -0.55
C LEU A 94 -8.15 9.69 -1.27
N THR A 95 -8.05 10.00 -2.57
CA THR A 95 -9.20 10.38 -3.39
C THR A 95 -10.14 9.19 -3.57
N ASP A 96 -9.58 8.03 -3.91
CA ASP A 96 -10.36 6.84 -4.22
C ASP A 96 -10.91 6.16 -2.96
N MET A 97 -10.20 6.23 -1.83
CA MET A 97 -10.76 5.84 -0.52
C MET A 97 -12.03 6.64 -0.19
N ARG A 98 -12.06 7.93 -0.50
CA ARG A 98 -13.27 8.76 -0.31
C ARG A 98 -14.35 8.39 -1.31
N LEU A 99 -13.98 8.26 -2.59
CA LEU A 99 -14.91 7.93 -3.67
C LEU A 99 -15.64 6.62 -3.42
N TYR A 100 -14.92 5.60 -2.93
CA TYR A 100 -15.48 4.28 -2.66
C TYR A 100 -16.10 4.14 -1.26
N ASN A 101 -16.21 5.23 -0.49
CA ASN A 101 -16.75 5.25 0.87
C ASN A 101 -16.04 4.25 1.80
N ALA A 102 -14.72 4.36 1.90
CA ALA A 102 -13.91 3.54 2.80
C ALA A 102 -14.41 3.59 4.25
N PRO A 103 -14.38 2.47 4.98
CA PRO A 103 -14.71 2.45 6.41
C PRO A 103 -13.87 3.49 7.19
N PRO A 104 -14.46 4.23 8.16
CA PRO A 104 -13.75 5.30 8.86
C PRO A 104 -12.45 4.86 9.54
N ARG A 105 -12.42 3.64 10.10
CA ARG A 105 -11.21 3.07 10.73
C ARG A 105 -10.10 2.87 9.70
N LEU A 106 -10.42 2.32 8.54
CA LEU A 106 -9.49 2.15 7.42
C LEU A 106 -8.97 3.50 6.94
N MET A 107 -9.88 4.43 6.67
CA MET A 107 -9.53 5.77 6.19
C MET A 107 -8.58 6.49 7.16
N ASN A 108 -8.85 6.43 8.46
CA ASN A 108 -7.99 7.04 9.48
C ASN A 108 -6.61 6.39 9.54
N ALA A 109 -6.53 5.07 9.44
CA ALA A 109 -5.26 4.35 9.43
C ALA A 109 -4.42 4.72 8.19
N VAL A 110 -5.05 4.72 7.01
CA VAL A 110 -4.41 5.14 5.74
C VAL A 110 -3.91 6.59 5.83
N ILE A 111 -4.72 7.52 6.35
CA ILE A 111 -4.30 8.92 6.56
C ILE A 111 -3.07 8.99 7.49
N SER A 112 -3.03 8.17 8.54
CA SER A 112 -1.87 8.12 9.45
C SER A 112 -0.62 7.65 8.73
N ILE A 113 -0.71 6.55 7.98
CA ILE A 113 0.41 6.00 7.20
C ILE A 113 0.93 7.04 6.20
N ILE A 114 0.04 7.71 5.46
CA ILE A 114 0.40 8.73 4.49
C ILE A 114 1.14 9.91 5.16
N ARG A 115 0.67 10.36 6.32
CA ARG A 115 1.35 11.43 7.07
C ARG A 115 2.76 11.00 7.50
N ASP A 116 2.94 9.75 7.88
CA ASP A 116 4.24 9.23 8.27
C ASP A 116 5.18 9.13 7.07
N ILE A 117 4.71 8.64 5.92
CA ILE A 117 5.48 8.63 4.66
C ILE A 117 5.94 10.05 4.29
N LEU A 118 5.04 11.04 4.36
CA LEU A 118 5.38 12.43 4.03
C LEU A 118 6.40 13.05 4.99
N ARG A 119 6.48 12.57 6.24
CA ARG A 119 7.48 13.02 7.22
C ARG A 119 8.88 12.48 6.91
N LEU A 120 8.99 11.29 6.32
CA LEU A 120 10.27 10.70 5.92
C LEU A 120 10.97 11.46 4.80
N ARG A 121 10.23 12.33 4.08
CA ARG A 121 10.76 13.16 3.00
C ARG A 121 11.26 14.53 3.47
N ARG A 122 11.11 14.87 4.75
CA ARG A 122 11.53 16.16 5.32
C ARG A 122 12.84 16.02 6.06
#